data_AF-A0A4P6FE83-F1
#
_entry.id   AF-A0A4P6FE83-F1
#
_cell.length_a   1.000
_cell.length_b   1.000
_cell.length_c   1.000
_cell.angle_alpha   90.00
_cell.angle_beta   90.00
_cell.angle_gamma   90.00
#
_symmetry.space_group_name_H-M   'P 1'
#
loop_
_entity.id
_entity.type
_entity.pdbx_description
1 polymer ?
#
loop_
_entity_poly.entity_id
_entity_poly.type
_entity_poly.pdbx_seq_one_letter_code
_entity_poly.pdbx_strand_id
1 'polypeptide(L)'
;MTQSKDQQVKAVVIGMALGVLAQGVGAVTSNKMALGFAFNHAWRRWPEARFFPSIKGHDPGNLFWIGLGKSERRVGACAAWDSGRWSAPYITLDDWTVEEALDLHADTDVTADDWIVLGRLFVEYFKPEEVQRSILQARGSAAIELSGGHKFGGLHSRTLAIVQRHQHLADGQLNTPWMSEAMSSVSVPYPKRGDTR
;
A
#
# COMPACT_ATOMS: atom_id res chain seq x y z
N MET A 1 22.15 8.95 -15.87
CA MET A 1 21.29 9.96 -16.50
C MET A 1 20.13 10.22 -15.56
N THR A 2 19.80 11.47 -15.26
CA THR A 2 18.67 11.79 -14.38
C THR A 2 17.36 11.50 -15.12
N GLN A 3 16.48 10.69 -14.52
CA GLN A 3 15.17 10.39 -15.10
C GLN A 3 14.37 11.69 -15.32
N SER A 4 13.69 11.79 -16.45
CA SER A 4 12.78 12.91 -16.71
C SER A 4 11.59 12.89 -15.75
N LYS A 5 10.90 14.03 -15.62
CA LYS A 5 9.69 14.12 -14.79
C LYS A 5 8.63 13.10 -15.20
N ASP A 6 8.42 12.89 -16.51
CA ASP A 6 7.43 11.92 -16.99
C ASP A 6 7.85 10.47 -16.70
N GLN A 7 9.14 10.16 -16.76
CA GLN A 7 9.67 8.84 -16.38
C GLN A 7 9.47 8.57 -14.88
N GLN A 8 9.76 9.55 -14.02
CA GLN A 8 9.50 9.43 -12.59
C GLN A 8 8.00 9.23 -12.30
N VAL A 9 7.13 10.03 -12.95
CA VAL A 9 5.67 9.88 -12.80
C VAL A 9 5.22 8.50 -13.29
N LYS A 10 5.74 8.02 -14.43
CA LYS A 10 5.47 6.67 -14.92
C LYS A 10 5.84 5.62 -13.88
N ALA A 11 7.05 5.69 -13.32
CA ALA A 11 7.52 4.73 -12.33
C ALA A 11 6.59 4.71 -11.11
N VAL A 12 6.30 5.87 -10.53
CA VAL A 12 5.41 5.96 -9.36
C VAL A 12 4.00 5.45 -9.64
N VAL A 13 3.44 5.71 -10.82
CA VAL A 13 2.10 5.21 -11.16
C VAL A 13 2.08 3.68 -11.28
N ILE A 14 3.13 3.09 -11.87
CA ILE A 14 3.29 1.63 -11.98
C ILE A 14 3.48 1.02 -10.59
N GLY A 15 4.45 1.51 -9.83
CA GLY A 15 4.75 1.01 -8.49
C GLY A 15 3.57 1.16 -7.53
N MET A 16 2.79 2.24 -7.63
CA MET A 16 1.54 2.38 -6.89
C MET A 16 0.49 1.34 -7.31
N ALA A 17 0.34 1.05 -8.61
CA ALA A 17 -0.59 0.02 -9.09
C ALA A 17 -0.26 -1.35 -8.47
N LEU A 18 1.02 -1.73 -8.55
CA LEU A 18 1.54 -2.98 -8.02
C LEU A 18 1.42 -3.05 -6.50
N GLY A 19 1.78 -1.96 -5.80
CA GLY A 19 1.65 -1.87 -4.35
C GLY A 19 0.20 -2.01 -3.88
N VAL A 20 -0.77 -1.48 -4.62
CA VAL A 20 -2.20 -1.63 -4.30
C VAL A 20 -2.67 -3.07 -4.56
N LEU A 21 -2.26 -3.66 -5.69
CA LEU A 21 -2.56 -5.06 -6.02
C LEU A 21 -2.00 -6.03 -4.98
N ALA A 22 -0.80 -5.78 -4.45
CA ALA A 22 -0.18 -6.61 -3.41
C ALA A 22 -0.99 -6.63 -2.10
N GLN A 23 -1.90 -5.68 -1.89
CA GLN A 23 -2.80 -5.63 -0.73
C GLN A 23 -4.14 -6.34 -0.96
N GLY A 24 -4.30 -7.04 -2.09
CA GLY A 24 -5.57 -7.64 -2.50
C GLY A 24 -6.65 -6.61 -2.81
N VAL A 25 -6.26 -5.37 -3.15
CA VAL A 25 -7.20 -4.32 -3.57
C VAL A 25 -7.31 -4.35 -5.08
N GLY A 26 -8.51 -4.66 -5.58
CA GLY A 26 -8.81 -4.70 -7.01
C GLY A 26 -9.23 -3.34 -7.58
N ALA A 27 -9.75 -2.43 -6.73
CA ALA A 27 -10.03 -1.06 -7.15
C ALA A 27 -10.20 -0.10 -5.96
N VAL A 28 -10.05 1.20 -6.23
CA VAL A 28 -10.39 2.31 -5.32
C VAL A 28 -11.30 3.32 -6.01
N THR A 29 -11.92 4.22 -5.25
CA THR A 29 -12.78 5.28 -5.80
C THR A 29 -12.09 6.06 -6.94
N SER A 30 -12.85 6.37 -8.00
CA SER A 30 -12.39 7.21 -9.12
C SER A 30 -12.46 8.71 -8.82
N ASN A 31 -12.91 9.09 -7.62
CA ASN A 31 -13.01 10.49 -7.22
C ASN A 31 -11.63 11.14 -7.19
N LYS A 32 -11.41 12.10 -8.10
CA LYS A 32 -10.14 12.82 -8.26
C LYS A 32 -9.61 13.42 -6.95
N MET A 33 -10.47 14.04 -6.14
CA MET A 33 -10.03 14.66 -4.88
C MET A 33 -9.58 13.62 -3.87
N ALA A 34 -10.34 12.52 -3.73
CA ALA A 34 -9.97 11.42 -2.84
C ALA A 34 -8.63 10.79 -3.25
N LEU A 35 -8.44 10.51 -4.55
CA LEU A 35 -7.19 9.98 -5.10
C LEU A 35 -6.01 10.92 -4.86
N GLY A 36 -6.19 12.22 -5.13
CA GLY A 36 -5.15 13.23 -4.92
C GLY A 36 -4.75 13.35 -3.45
N PHE A 37 -5.71 13.30 -2.52
CA PHE A 37 -5.43 13.34 -1.09
C PHE A 37 -4.79 12.04 -0.58
N ALA A 38 -5.26 10.88 -1.00
CA ALA A 38 -4.66 9.59 -0.66
C ALA A 38 -3.20 9.51 -1.14
N PHE A 39 -2.93 9.96 -2.37
CA PHE A 39 -1.57 10.01 -2.89
C PHE A 39 -0.71 10.98 -2.10
N ASN A 40 -1.19 12.19 -1.85
CA ASN A 40 -0.47 13.19 -1.05
C ASN A 40 -0.25 12.72 0.40
N HIS A 41 -1.14 11.90 0.96
CA HIS A 41 -1.00 11.27 2.27
C HIS A 41 0.15 10.26 2.27
N ALA A 42 0.15 9.34 1.30
CA ALA A 42 1.14 8.30 1.15
C ALA A 42 2.52 8.88 0.82
N TRP A 43 2.59 9.80 -0.15
CA TRP A 43 3.82 10.42 -0.64
C TRP A 43 4.63 11.12 0.47
N ARG A 44 3.95 11.75 1.44
CA ARG A 44 4.62 12.42 2.57
C ARG A 44 5.16 11.46 3.62
N ARG A 45 4.64 10.23 3.68
CA ARG A 45 5.01 9.19 4.65
C ARG A 45 5.96 8.15 4.08
N TRP A 46 6.11 8.13 2.76
CA TRP A 46 6.97 7.20 2.06
C TRP A 46 8.39 7.77 1.93
N PRO A 47 9.41 7.22 2.61
CA PRO A 47 10.74 7.82 2.64
C PRO A 47 11.40 7.87 1.25
N GLU A 48 11.07 6.91 0.40
CA GLU A 48 11.61 6.73 -0.95
C GLU A 48 11.11 7.77 -1.96
N ALA A 49 10.15 8.62 -1.56
CA ALA A 49 9.81 9.84 -2.30
C ALA A 49 11.03 10.74 -2.59
N ARG A 50 12.12 10.63 -1.82
CA ARG A 50 13.40 11.33 -2.05
C ARG A 50 14.07 10.99 -3.38
N PHE A 51 13.81 9.79 -3.93
CA PHE A 51 14.36 9.35 -5.21
C PHE A 51 13.63 9.92 -6.43
N PHE A 52 12.51 10.61 -6.21
CA PHE A 52 11.69 11.23 -7.24
C PHE A 52 11.62 12.75 -7.10
N PRO A 53 12.77 13.45 -7.23
CA PRO A 53 12.84 14.89 -6.95
C PRO A 53 11.99 15.74 -7.90
N SER A 54 11.62 15.23 -9.09
CA SER A 54 10.80 15.97 -10.05
C SER A 54 9.29 15.89 -9.77
N ILE A 55 8.89 15.03 -8.83
CA ILE A 55 7.52 14.93 -8.31
C ILE A 55 7.38 15.71 -6.99
N LYS A 56 8.49 16.01 -6.32
CA LYS A 56 8.53 16.85 -5.11
C LYS A 56 8.05 18.27 -5.43
N GLY A 57 7.18 18.84 -4.59
CA GLY A 57 6.76 20.24 -4.70
C GLY A 57 5.28 20.48 -4.40
N HIS A 58 4.73 21.53 -5.02
CA HIS A 58 3.32 21.92 -4.88
C HIS A 58 2.49 20.98 -5.77
N ASP A 59 1.80 20.04 -5.13
CA ASP A 59 0.79 19.13 -5.71
C ASP A 59 1.27 17.82 -6.41
N PRO A 60 1.90 16.90 -5.66
CA PRO A 60 2.18 15.53 -6.12
C PRO A 60 0.91 14.79 -6.57
N GLY A 61 -0.21 14.99 -5.87
CA GLY A 61 -1.50 14.36 -6.17
C GLY A 61 -2.02 14.67 -7.56
N ASN A 62 -1.90 15.91 -8.04
CA ASN A 62 -2.30 16.23 -9.41
C ASN A 62 -1.36 15.61 -10.47
N LEU A 63 -0.06 15.49 -10.19
CA LEU A 63 0.86 14.76 -11.08
C LEU A 63 0.50 13.28 -11.16
N PHE A 64 0.17 12.67 -10.02
CA PHE A 64 -0.30 11.29 -9.96
C PHE A 64 -1.60 11.11 -10.75
N TRP A 65 -2.59 12.00 -10.57
CA TRP A 65 -3.84 11.97 -11.34
C TRP A 65 -3.63 12.08 -12.86
N ILE A 66 -2.76 13.00 -13.30
CA ILE A 66 -2.41 13.10 -14.73
C ILE A 66 -1.69 11.83 -15.21
N GLY A 67 -0.87 11.23 -14.36
CA GLY A 67 -0.17 9.97 -14.63
C GLY A 67 -1.12 8.79 -14.78
N LEU A 68 -2.11 8.66 -13.89
CA LEU A 68 -3.19 7.67 -13.93
C LEU A 68 -3.91 7.69 -15.28
N GLY A 69 -4.41 8.86 -15.69
CA GLY A 69 -5.16 9.01 -16.94
C GLY A 69 -4.33 8.78 -18.23
N LYS A 70 -3.01 8.66 -18.11
CA LYS A 70 -2.10 8.27 -19.21
C LYS A 70 -1.68 6.81 -19.15
N SER A 71 -1.87 6.14 -18.01
CA SER A 71 -1.21 4.87 -17.68
C SER A 71 -1.49 3.76 -18.70
N GLU A 72 -2.75 3.57 -19.10
CA GLU A 72 -3.16 2.55 -20.09
C GLU A 72 -2.46 2.69 -21.44
N ARG A 73 -2.07 3.90 -21.82
CA ARG A 73 -1.44 4.20 -23.12
C ARG A 73 0.09 4.13 -23.07
N ARG A 74 0.69 3.86 -21.90
CA ARG A 74 2.14 3.83 -21.76
C ARG A 74 2.71 2.51 -22.25
N VAL A 75 3.55 2.58 -23.28
CA VAL A 75 4.31 1.43 -23.77
C VAL A 75 5.34 0.97 -22.74
N GLY A 76 5.48 -0.35 -22.58
CA GLY A 76 6.47 -0.97 -21.69
C GLY A 76 6.25 -0.62 -20.22
N ALA A 77 4.99 -0.51 -19.79
CA ALA A 77 4.63 -0.56 -18.37
C ALA A 77 4.23 -2.00 -18.04
N CYS A 78 4.58 -2.52 -16.85
CA CYS A 78 4.15 -3.84 -16.37
C CYS A 78 2.85 -3.79 -15.55
N ALA A 79 2.40 -2.60 -15.18
CA ALA A 79 1.10 -2.36 -14.58
C ALA A 79 0.53 -1.01 -15.02
N ALA A 80 -0.79 -0.88 -14.98
CA ALA A 80 -1.52 0.32 -15.35
C ALA A 80 -2.79 0.45 -14.51
N TRP A 81 -3.58 1.49 -14.79
CA TRP A 81 -4.84 1.77 -14.11
C TRP A 81 -5.96 1.98 -15.11
N ASP A 82 -7.02 1.19 -14.97
CA ASP A 82 -8.30 1.47 -15.61
C ASP A 82 -9.00 2.58 -14.83
N SER A 83 -9.38 3.63 -15.53
CA SER A 83 -9.99 4.86 -14.97
C SER A 83 -11.47 5.00 -15.33
N GLY A 84 -12.21 3.89 -15.31
CA GLY A 84 -13.66 3.85 -15.45
C GLY A 84 -14.44 4.32 -14.20
N ARG A 85 -15.50 3.59 -13.83
CA ARG A 85 -16.30 3.90 -12.64
C ARG A 85 -15.47 3.82 -11.35
N TRP A 86 -14.54 2.88 -11.31
CA TRP A 86 -13.55 2.71 -10.27
C TRP A 86 -12.15 2.90 -10.87
N SER A 87 -11.20 3.32 -10.05
CA SER A 87 -9.79 3.31 -10.43
C SER A 87 -9.23 1.95 -10.06
N ALA A 88 -9.06 1.08 -11.06
CA ALA A 88 -8.66 -0.31 -10.88
C ALA A 88 -7.23 -0.53 -11.41
N PRO A 89 -6.25 -0.87 -10.55
CA PRO A 89 -4.94 -1.27 -11.01
C PRO A 89 -5.00 -2.66 -11.65
N TYR A 90 -4.16 -2.89 -12.67
CA TYR A 90 -4.04 -4.20 -13.32
C TYR A 90 -2.61 -4.40 -13.86
N ILE A 91 -2.24 -5.67 -14.03
CA ILE A 91 -0.98 -6.08 -14.68
C ILE A 91 -1.20 -6.09 -16.19
N THR A 92 -0.28 -5.51 -16.94
CA THR A 92 -0.36 -5.39 -18.40
C THR A 92 0.35 -6.52 -19.15
N LEU A 93 1.17 -7.30 -18.44
CA LEU A 93 1.86 -8.46 -18.97
C LEU A 93 1.00 -9.71 -18.70
N ASP A 94 0.60 -10.39 -19.77
CA ASP A 94 -0.22 -11.60 -19.67
C ASP A 94 0.48 -12.67 -18.83
N ASP A 95 -0.30 -13.38 -18.00
CA ASP A 95 0.12 -14.47 -17.11
C ASP A 95 1.11 -14.10 -15.99
N TRP A 96 1.45 -12.82 -15.83
CA TRP A 96 2.34 -12.38 -14.76
C TRP A 96 1.62 -12.21 -13.42
N THR A 97 2.29 -12.62 -12.36
CA THR A 97 1.89 -12.37 -10.98
C THR A 97 2.28 -10.95 -10.53
N VAL A 98 1.70 -10.50 -9.41
CA VAL A 98 2.04 -9.19 -8.83
C VAL A 98 3.49 -9.16 -8.38
N GLU A 99 3.97 -10.28 -7.85
CA GLU A 99 5.32 -10.50 -7.38
C GLU A 99 6.33 -10.37 -8.52
N GLU A 100 6.11 -11.06 -9.65
CA GLU A 100 6.99 -10.96 -10.83
C GLU A 100 7.02 -9.54 -11.41
N ALA A 101 5.87 -8.88 -11.44
CA ALA A 101 5.78 -7.50 -11.94
C ALA A 101 6.47 -6.50 -10.99
N LEU A 102 6.42 -6.74 -9.67
CA LEU A 102 7.17 -5.98 -8.66
C LEU A 102 8.68 -6.19 -8.80
N ASP A 103 9.13 -7.43 -8.95
CA ASP A 103 10.54 -7.76 -9.13
C ASP A 103 11.11 -7.10 -10.39
N LEU A 104 10.33 -7.05 -11.48
CA LEU A 104 10.70 -6.34 -12.71
C LEU A 104 10.72 -4.82 -12.52
N HIS A 105 9.82 -4.26 -11.71
CA HIS A 105 9.69 -2.82 -11.54
C HIS A 105 10.67 -2.24 -10.51
N ALA A 106 11.01 -3.02 -9.49
CA ALA A 106 11.94 -2.64 -8.44
C ALA A 106 13.35 -2.42 -9.01
N ASP A 107 14.10 -1.54 -8.35
CA ASP A 107 15.51 -1.30 -8.65
C ASP A 107 16.33 -1.20 -7.36
N THR A 108 17.58 -0.73 -7.48
CA THR A 108 18.49 -0.61 -6.34
C THR A 108 18.10 0.49 -5.35
N ASP A 109 17.32 1.49 -5.79
CA ASP A 109 16.92 2.63 -4.98
C ASP A 109 15.54 2.41 -4.34
N VAL A 110 14.63 1.70 -5.03
CA VAL A 110 13.28 1.41 -4.55
C VAL A 110 12.95 -0.07 -4.76
N THR A 111 12.89 -0.81 -3.65
CA THR A 111 12.64 -2.25 -3.66
C THR A 111 11.16 -2.59 -3.85
N ALA A 112 10.86 -3.87 -4.09
CA ALA A 112 9.48 -4.38 -4.15
C ALA A 112 8.70 -4.07 -2.85
N ASP A 113 9.33 -4.27 -1.69
CA ASP A 113 8.73 -3.97 -0.39
C ASP A 113 8.41 -2.48 -0.22
N ASP A 114 9.27 -1.59 -0.74
CA ASP A 114 9.04 -0.14 -0.68
C ASP A 114 7.80 0.25 -1.49
N TRP A 115 7.59 -0.38 -2.65
CA TRP A 115 6.38 -0.18 -3.45
C TRP A 115 5.13 -0.73 -2.75
N ILE A 116 5.22 -1.88 -2.08
CA ILE A 116 4.13 -2.44 -1.26
C ILE A 116 3.77 -1.48 -0.13
N VAL A 117 4.76 -0.87 0.53
CA VAL A 117 4.55 0.14 1.58
C VAL A 117 3.84 1.37 1.03
N LEU A 118 4.24 1.87 -0.15
CA LEU A 118 3.56 2.99 -0.80
C LEU A 118 2.08 2.69 -1.06
N GLY A 119 1.79 1.51 -1.62
CA GLY A 119 0.42 1.03 -1.86
C GLY A 119 -0.40 0.90 -0.58
N ARG A 120 0.19 0.37 0.50
CA ARG A 120 -0.46 0.28 1.81
C ARG A 120 -0.88 1.65 2.33
N LEU A 121 0.05 2.61 2.34
CA LEU A 121 -0.19 3.97 2.83
C LEU A 121 -1.24 4.72 2.00
N PHE A 122 -1.36 4.39 0.72
CA PHE A 122 -2.38 4.91 -0.17
C PHE A 122 -3.76 4.31 0.14
N VAL A 123 -3.85 2.98 0.28
CA VAL A 123 -5.10 2.27 0.60
C VAL A 123 -5.64 2.66 1.97
N GLU A 124 -4.77 2.81 2.98
CA GLU A 124 -5.14 3.17 4.36
C GLU A 124 -5.91 4.49 4.46
N TYR A 125 -5.74 5.39 3.51
CA TYR A 125 -6.44 6.68 3.51
C TYR A 125 -7.93 6.56 3.19
N PHE A 126 -8.32 5.57 2.39
CA PHE A 126 -9.69 5.43 1.91
C PHE A 126 -10.61 4.82 2.96
N LYS A 127 -11.88 5.21 2.92
CA LYS A 127 -12.91 4.52 3.70
C LYS A 127 -13.18 3.12 3.14
N PRO A 128 -13.70 2.18 3.95
CA PRO A 128 -14.03 0.83 3.47
C PRO A 128 -14.92 0.82 2.22
N GLU A 129 -15.90 1.72 2.13
CA GLU A 129 -16.79 1.85 0.97
C GLU A 129 -16.14 2.45 -0.29
N GLU A 130 -14.94 3.02 -0.16
CA GLU A 130 -14.14 3.58 -1.25
C GLU A 130 -13.08 2.59 -1.77
N VAL A 131 -13.07 1.35 -1.27
CA VAL A 131 -12.12 0.30 -1.64
C VAL A 131 -12.86 -0.98 -2.02
N GLN A 132 -12.49 -1.57 -3.15
CA GLN A 132 -12.95 -2.90 -3.57
C GLN A 132 -11.80 -3.90 -3.44
N ARG A 133 -11.98 -4.89 -2.57
CA ARG A 133 -11.01 -5.99 -2.42
C ARG A 133 -11.29 -7.10 -3.42
N SER A 134 -10.24 -7.61 -4.03
CA SER A 134 -10.32 -8.74 -4.95
C SER A 134 -10.41 -10.04 -4.17
N ILE A 135 -11.41 -10.86 -4.49
CA ILE A 135 -11.60 -12.19 -3.89
C ILE A 135 -10.62 -13.21 -4.51
N LEU A 136 -9.98 -12.88 -5.64
CA LEU A 136 -9.19 -13.81 -6.44
C LEU A 136 -7.80 -14.11 -5.85
N GLN A 137 -7.16 -13.17 -5.15
CA GLN A 137 -5.86 -13.43 -4.52
C GLN A 137 -5.95 -14.37 -3.29
N ALA A 138 -7.08 -14.39 -2.59
CA ALA A 138 -7.29 -15.31 -1.47
C ALA A 138 -7.30 -16.79 -1.88
N ARG A 139 -7.50 -17.09 -3.18
CA ARG A 139 -7.51 -18.46 -3.71
C ARG A 139 -6.14 -18.94 -4.22
N GLY A 140 -5.21 -18.03 -4.54
CA GLY A 140 -3.87 -18.37 -5.02
C GLY A 140 -2.99 -19.03 -3.95
N SER A 141 -3.12 -18.62 -2.68
CA SER A 141 -2.41 -19.26 -1.57
C SER A 141 -3.01 -20.61 -1.15
N ALA A 142 -4.33 -20.79 -1.26
CA ALA A 142 -4.99 -22.04 -0.88
C ALA A 142 -4.90 -23.15 -1.94
N ALA A 143 -4.71 -22.79 -3.22
CA ALA A 143 -4.65 -23.77 -4.31
C ALA A 143 -3.30 -24.51 -4.42
N ILE A 144 -2.22 -23.97 -3.86
CA ILE A 144 -0.90 -24.61 -3.87
C ILE A 144 -0.81 -25.74 -2.81
N GLU A 145 -1.63 -25.70 -1.75
CA GLU A 145 -1.62 -26.76 -0.71
C GLU A 145 -2.46 -28.01 -1.06
N LEU A 146 -3.32 -27.97 -2.10
CA LEU A 146 -4.19 -29.09 -2.46
C LEU A 146 -3.72 -29.92 -3.66
N SER A 147 -2.58 -29.57 -4.26
CA SER A 147 -2.01 -30.29 -5.42
C SER A 147 -0.54 -30.65 -5.22
N GLY A 148 -0.20 -31.23 -4.07
CA GLY A 148 1.16 -31.69 -3.73
C GLY A 148 1.32 -33.21 -3.70
N GLY A 149 0.68 -33.91 -4.64
CA GLY A 149 0.62 -35.37 -4.69
C GLY A 149 1.33 -36.02 -5.87
N HIS A 150 2.37 -35.45 -6.49
CA HIS A 150 3.25 -36.23 -7.38
C HIS A 150 4.65 -35.64 -7.54
N LYS A 151 5.61 -36.56 -7.54
CA LYS A 151 7.06 -36.36 -7.50
C LYS A 151 7.58 -35.71 -8.79
N PHE A 152 8.28 -34.59 -8.67
CA PHE A 152 9.41 -34.27 -9.56
C PHE A 152 10.53 -33.68 -8.70
N GLY A 153 11.69 -34.33 -8.77
CA GLY A 153 12.90 -33.92 -8.06
C GLY A 153 13.70 -32.89 -8.83
N GLY A 154 14.49 -32.11 -8.08
CA GLY A 154 15.69 -31.44 -8.61
C GLY A 154 15.73 -29.92 -8.43
N LEU A 155 16.29 -29.48 -7.29
CA LEU A 155 17.16 -28.32 -7.08
C LEU A 155 16.80 -27.00 -7.82
N HIS A 156 16.38 -25.92 -7.18
CA HIS A 156 17.05 -25.25 -6.06
C HIS A 156 16.06 -24.53 -5.15
N SER A 157 16.15 -24.86 -3.87
CA SER A 157 15.55 -24.16 -2.74
C SER A 157 16.13 -22.76 -2.58
N ARG A 158 15.25 -21.75 -2.45
CA ARG A 158 15.40 -20.67 -1.46
C ARG A 158 14.01 -20.32 -0.91
N THR A 159 13.63 -21.15 0.05
CA THR A 159 12.45 -21.03 0.90
C THR A 159 12.66 -19.93 1.93
N LEU A 160 11.71 -19.00 1.97
CA LEU A 160 11.07 -18.41 3.16
C LEU A 160 11.94 -18.24 4.41
N ALA A 161 12.23 -16.97 4.71
CA ALA A 161 12.35 -16.52 6.09
C ALA A 161 11.69 -15.15 6.18
N ILE A 162 10.51 -15.09 6.83
CA ILE A 162 10.00 -14.03 7.72
C ILE A 162 8.49 -14.28 7.88
N VAL A 163 8.01 -14.10 9.12
CA VAL A 163 6.66 -14.38 9.64
C VAL A 163 6.41 -15.81 10.15
N GLN A 164 7.12 -16.16 11.22
CA GLN A 164 6.55 -17.00 12.28
C GLN A 164 7.32 -16.78 13.58
N ARG A 165 6.86 -15.82 14.39
CA ARG A 165 7.27 -15.71 15.79
C ARG A 165 6.16 -15.10 16.62
N HIS A 166 5.81 -15.82 17.69
CA HIS A 166 4.89 -15.51 18.79
C HIS A 166 3.41 -15.86 18.60
N GLN A 167 3.12 -17.16 18.73
CA GLN A 167 1.89 -17.65 19.35
C GLN A 167 2.14 -19.04 19.98
N HIS A 168 2.59 -19.05 21.24
CA HIS A 168 2.15 -19.94 22.33
C HIS A 168 3.09 -19.82 23.54
N LEU A 169 2.55 -19.26 24.62
CA LEU A 169 2.91 -19.40 26.05
C LEU A 169 1.89 -18.47 26.75
N ALA A 170 1.03 -18.84 27.67
CA ALA A 170 0.56 -20.09 28.22
C ALA A 170 -0.78 -19.73 28.93
N ASP A 171 -1.77 -20.60 28.87
CA ASP A 171 -2.91 -20.54 29.78
C ASP A 171 -2.42 -20.84 31.20
N GLY A 172 -2.75 -19.95 32.14
CA GLY A 172 -2.42 -20.08 33.55
C GLY A 172 -2.97 -18.90 34.33
N GLN A 173 -4.22 -19.04 34.80
CA GLN A 173 -4.85 -18.15 35.77
C GLN A 173 -3.93 -17.88 36.96
N LEU A 174 -3.95 -16.63 37.48
CA LEU A 174 -4.37 -16.30 38.85
C LEU A 174 -4.17 -14.80 39.17
N ASN A 175 -5.25 -14.19 39.68
CA ASN A 175 -5.30 -13.12 40.68
C ASN A 175 -4.80 -11.70 40.35
N THR A 176 -5.77 -10.81 40.16
CA THR A 176 -5.73 -9.39 40.57
C THR A 176 -5.80 -9.30 42.11
N PRO A 177 -5.08 -8.36 42.76
CA PRO A 177 -5.77 -7.16 43.28
C PRO A 177 -4.86 -5.92 43.42
N TRP A 178 -5.10 -4.87 42.64
CA TRP A 178 -4.53 -3.54 42.89
C TRP A 178 -5.45 -2.46 42.30
N MET A 179 -6.61 -2.30 42.95
CA MET A 179 -7.42 -1.09 42.91
C MET A 179 -7.84 -0.77 44.34
N SER A 180 -6.99 0.00 45.02
CA SER A 180 -7.34 0.88 46.14
C SER A 180 -6.17 1.86 46.30
N GLU A 181 -6.48 3.13 46.57
CA GLU A 181 -5.58 4.28 46.71
C GLU A 181 -5.02 4.93 45.43
N ALA A 182 -5.83 5.79 44.81
CA ALA A 182 -5.43 7.18 44.50
C ALA A 182 -6.65 7.97 43.97
N MET A 183 -7.63 8.21 44.84
CA MET A 183 -8.53 9.36 44.71
C MET A 183 -8.18 10.35 45.82
N SER A 184 -7.42 11.39 45.48
CA SER A 184 -7.58 12.68 46.15
C SER A 184 -7.10 13.83 45.25
N SER A 185 -8.08 14.63 44.83
CA SER A 185 -8.03 16.08 44.72
C SER A 185 -6.93 16.74 43.88
N VAL A 186 -7.26 17.18 42.67
CA VAL A 186 -6.96 18.57 42.23
C VAL A 186 -8.13 19.08 41.37
N SER A 187 -8.89 20.01 41.94
CA SER A 187 -9.83 20.86 41.21
C SER A 187 -9.07 21.93 40.44
N VAL A 188 -9.30 22.05 39.13
CA VAL A 188 -8.79 23.16 38.31
C VAL A 188 -9.97 24.04 37.86
N PRO A 189 -9.94 25.36 38.12
CA PRO A 189 -11.02 26.27 37.75
C PRO A 189 -10.94 26.71 36.27
N TYR A 190 -12.11 26.72 35.62
CA TYR A 190 -12.36 27.35 34.31
C TYR A 190 -12.28 28.89 34.41
N PRO A 191 -11.52 29.59 33.55
CA PRO A 191 -11.69 31.02 33.34
C PRO A 191 -12.79 31.33 32.31
N LYS A 192 -13.55 32.38 32.62
CA LYS A 192 -14.73 32.89 31.92
C LYS A 192 -14.41 33.58 30.59
N ARG A 193 -15.41 33.56 29.69
CA ARG A 193 -15.54 34.39 28.49
C ARG A 193 -15.22 35.87 28.75
N GLY A 194 -14.46 36.46 27.84
CA GLY A 194 -14.41 37.90 27.63
C GLY A 194 -14.86 38.22 26.21
N ASP A 195 -16.00 38.89 26.09
CA ASP A 195 -16.40 39.68 24.93
C ASP A 195 -15.45 40.88 24.79
N THR A 196 -15.01 41.16 23.56
CA THR A 196 -14.57 42.51 23.17
C THR A 196 -15.05 42.81 21.75
N ARG A 197 -16.03 43.72 21.74
CA ARG A 197 -16.35 44.80 20.77
C ARG A 197 -15.90 44.65 19.32
#